data_AF-A0A838MW85-F1
#
_entry.id   AF-A0A838MW85-F1
#
_cell.length_a   1.000
_cell.length_b   1.000
_cell.length_c   1.000
_cell.angle_alpha   90.00
_cell.angle_beta   90.00
_cell.angle_gamma   90.00
#
_symmetry.space_group_name_H-M   'P 1'
#
loop_
_entity.id
_entity.type
_entity.pdbx_description
1 polymer ?
#
loop_
_entity_poly.entity_id
_entity_poly.type
_entity_poly.pdbx_seq_one_letter_code
_entity_poly.pdbx_strand_id
1 'polypeptide(L)'
;LAQVASSSAQDAFDEPVRDQRLERALANYRFAVQSASPETDRALLSRAYTAMGRIHAFMERNDEALKAFDAAIALGEVTDGAYREALAGKHRLTGQP
;
A
#
# COMPACT_ATOMS: atom_id res chain seq x y z
N LEU A 1 28.91 -8.38 -28.13
CA LEU A 1 27.70 -7.55 -28.01
C LEU A 1 26.69 -8.07 -26.97
N ALA A 2 26.66 -9.37 -26.64
CA ALA A 2 25.76 -9.93 -25.61
C ALA A 2 26.03 -9.46 -24.16
N GLN A 3 27.25 -9.07 -23.81
CA GLN A 3 27.57 -8.61 -22.44
C GLN A 3 26.97 -7.25 -22.08
N VAL A 4 26.68 -6.40 -23.06
CA VAL A 4 26.06 -5.08 -22.80
C VAL A 4 24.56 -5.23 -22.51
N ALA A 5 23.89 -6.25 -23.08
CA ALA A 5 22.51 -6.57 -22.74
C ALA A 5 22.34 -7.08 -21.30
N SER A 6 23.41 -7.60 -20.68
CA SER A 6 23.41 -8.03 -19.28
C SER A 6 23.47 -6.86 -18.29
N SER A 7 24.04 -5.70 -18.67
CA SER A 7 24.05 -4.52 -17.79
C SER A 7 22.72 -3.77 -17.82
N SER A 8 22.02 -3.76 -18.95
CA SER A 8 20.65 -3.22 -19.06
C SER A 8 19.60 -3.98 -18.24
N ALA A 9 19.91 -5.18 -17.73
CA ALA A 9 19.09 -5.92 -16.77
C ALA A 9 19.52 -5.68 -15.31
N GLN A 10 20.71 -5.10 -15.06
CA GLN A 10 21.14 -4.69 -13.71
C GLN A 10 20.44 -3.41 -13.25
N ASP A 11 19.92 -2.61 -14.19
CA ASP A 11 19.09 -1.41 -13.96
C ASP A 11 17.58 -1.74 -13.81
N ALA A 12 17.20 -2.99 -13.52
CA ALA A 12 15.82 -3.44 -13.31
C ALA A 12 15.20 -2.93 -11.99
N PHE A 13 15.29 -1.61 -11.78
CA PHE A 13 14.92 -0.78 -10.63
C PHE A 13 15.98 -0.78 -9.54
N ASP A 14 16.71 0.33 -9.41
CA ASP A 14 17.51 0.67 -8.22
C ASP A 14 16.63 0.49 -6.97
N GLU A 15 16.69 -0.68 -6.34
CA GLU A 15 15.85 -1.09 -5.22
C GLU A 15 15.92 -0.09 -4.07
N PRO A 16 17.10 0.47 -3.72
CA PRO A 16 17.20 1.59 -2.80
C PRO A 16 16.32 2.79 -3.18
N VAL A 17 16.34 3.22 -4.45
CA VAL A 17 15.51 4.34 -4.92
C VAL A 17 14.02 3.98 -4.89
N ARG A 18 13.65 2.76 -5.23
CA ARG A 18 12.27 2.26 -5.13
C ARG A 18 11.81 2.30 -3.67
N ASP A 19 12.58 1.73 -2.76
CA ASP A 19 12.23 1.61 -1.35
C ASP A 19 12.14 3.00 -0.71
N GLN A 20 13.05 3.92 -1.04
CA GLN A 20 12.96 5.33 -0.62
C GLN A 20 11.66 6.00 -1.09
N ARG A 21 11.23 5.74 -2.34
CA ARG A 21 9.97 6.28 -2.88
C ARG A 21 8.75 5.70 -2.17
N LEU A 22 8.78 4.40 -1.85
CA LEU A 22 7.72 3.71 -1.12
C LEU A 22 7.61 4.23 0.32
N GLU A 23 8.74 4.44 1.01
CA GLU A 23 8.76 5.06 2.35
C GLU A 23 8.18 6.48 2.32
N ARG A 24 8.55 7.28 1.32
CA ARG A 24 7.98 8.62 1.16
C ARG A 24 6.48 8.57 0.90
N ALA A 25 6.01 7.62 0.10
CA ALA A 25 4.57 7.42 -0.13
C ALA A 25 3.85 7.04 1.17
N LEU A 26 4.40 6.12 1.96
CA LEU A 26 3.87 5.77 3.28
C LEU A 26 3.80 6.98 4.22
N ALA A 27 4.85 7.81 4.24
CA ALA A 27 4.86 9.04 5.05
C ALA A 27 3.73 10.00 4.62
N ASN A 28 3.52 10.19 3.32
CA ASN A 28 2.45 11.05 2.80
C ASN A 28 1.06 10.51 3.13
N TYR A 29 0.81 9.21 2.95
CA TYR A 29 -0.47 8.60 3.31
C TYR A 29 -0.72 8.67 4.81
N ARG A 30 0.32 8.42 5.63
CA ARG A 30 0.24 8.54 7.08
C ARG A 30 -0.12 9.96 7.50
N PHE A 31 0.52 10.97 6.91
CA PHE A 31 0.19 12.36 7.16
C PHE A 31 -1.27 12.66 6.79
N ALA A 32 -1.73 12.22 5.61
CA ALA A 32 -3.11 12.43 5.17
C ALA A 32 -4.14 11.84 6.13
N VAL A 33 -3.94 10.61 6.62
CA VAL A 33 -4.87 9.98 7.58
C VAL A 33 -4.79 10.60 8.97
N GLN A 34 -3.63 11.09 9.40
CA GLN A 34 -3.47 11.78 10.69
C GLN A 34 -4.06 13.18 10.70
N SER A 35 -4.06 13.87 9.55
CA SER A 35 -4.65 15.19 9.38
C SER A 35 -6.13 15.16 9.01
N ALA A 36 -6.73 13.97 8.93
CA ALA A 36 -8.13 13.82 8.58
C ALA A 36 -9.05 14.38 9.68
N SER A 37 -10.10 15.05 9.24
CA SER A 37 -11.20 15.54 10.08
C SER A 37 -12.47 14.73 9.83
N PRO A 38 -13.53 14.90 10.64
CA PRO A 38 -14.83 14.25 10.40
C PRO A 38 -15.44 14.54 9.02
N GLU A 39 -15.10 15.67 8.40
CA GLU A 39 -15.55 16.08 7.08
C GLU A 39 -14.71 15.47 5.94
N THR A 40 -13.61 14.81 6.26
CA THR A 40 -12.75 14.17 5.26
C THR A 40 -13.49 13.02 4.58
N ASP A 41 -13.42 12.99 3.26
CA ASP A 41 -14.05 11.94 2.47
C ASP A 41 -13.56 10.54 2.91
N ARG A 42 -14.50 9.71 3.36
CA ARG A 42 -14.22 8.34 3.80
C ARG A 42 -13.70 7.46 2.68
N ALA A 43 -14.07 7.73 1.42
CA ALA A 43 -13.53 7.01 0.27
C ALA A 43 -12.03 7.29 0.11
N LEU A 44 -11.60 8.54 0.32
CA LEU A 44 -10.20 8.92 0.32
C LEU A 44 -9.42 8.20 1.43
N LEU A 45 -9.97 8.15 2.65
CA LEU A 45 -9.36 7.41 3.76
C LEU A 45 -9.26 5.92 3.48
N SER A 46 -10.32 5.31 2.93
CA SER A 46 -10.35 3.90 2.55
C SER A 46 -9.25 3.56 1.53
N ARG A 47 -9.09 4.41 0.52
CA ARG A 47 -8.02 4.26 -0.49
C ARG A 47 -6.63 4.46 0.10
N ALA A 48 -6.44 5.45 0.97
CA ALA A 48 -5.15 5.73 1.61
C ALA A 48 -4.68 4.54 2.46
N TYR A 49 -5.54 4.00 3.33
CA TYR A 49 -5.22 2.82 4.13
C TYR A 49 -4.95 1.58 3.27
N THR A 50 -5.74 1.36 2.21
CA THR A 50 -5.51 0.24 1.29
C THR A 50 -4.17 0.37 0.55
N ALA A 51 -3.80 1.58 0.13
CA ALA A 51 -2.51 1.86 -0.51
C ALA A 51 -1.35 1.59 0.47
N MET A 52 -1.46 2.04 1.72
CA MET A 52 -0.48 1.72 2.76
C MET A 52 -0.34 0.21 2.95
N GLY A 53 -1.45 -0.52 3.03
CA GLY A 53 -1.44 -1.98 3.16
C GLY A 53 -0.72 -2.68 2.00
N ARG A 54 -0.97 -2.24 0.77
CA ARG A 54 -0.30 -2.76 -0.44
C ARG A 54 1.19 -2.47 -0.44
N ILE A 55 1.61 -1.27 -0.03
CA ILE A 55 3.02 -0.91 0.03
C ILE A 55 3.72 -1.74 1.12
N HIS A 56 3.14 -1.85 2.31
CA HIS A 56 3.69 -2.68 3.38
C HIS A 56 3.81 -4.15 2.96
N ALA A 57 2.78 -4.72 2.32
CA ALA A 57 2.81 -6.09 1.81
C ALA A 57 3.91 -6.28 0.74
N PHE A 58 4.07 -5.31 -0.16
CA PHE A 58 5.14 -5.34 -1.16
C PHE A 58 6.55 -5.31 -0.53
N MET A 59 6.69 -4.61 0.60
CA MET A 59 7.94 -4.55 1.38
C MET A 59 8.06 -5.70 2.41
N GLU A 60 7.22 -6.74 2.31
CA GLU A 60 7.17 -7.90 3.21
C GLU A 60 6.89 -7.57 4.69
N ARG A 61 6.35 -6.38 4.96
CA ARG A 61 5.95 -5.88 6.28
C ARG A 61 4.50 -6.29 6.58
N ASN A 62 4.29 -7.60 6.72
CA ASN A 62 2.95 -8.18 6.73
C ASN A 62 2.09 -7.71 7.91
N ASP A 63 2.68 -7.50 9.09
CA ASP A 63 1.94 -7.03 10.26
C ASP A 63 1.42 -5.60 10.06
N GLU A 64 2.24 -4.71 9.52
CA GLU A 64 1.83 -3.35 9.16
C GLU A 64 0.80 -3.35 8.03
N ALA A 65 0.96 -4.25 7.06
CA ALA A 65 0.02 -4.40 5.96
C ALA A 65 -1.37 -4.81 6.45
N LEU A 66 -1.44 -5.81 7.34
CA LEU A 66 -2.69 -6.27 7.96
C LEU A 66 -3.37 -5.15 8.74
N LYS A 67 -2.62 -4.40 9.56
CA LYS A 67 -3.17 -3.25 10.30
C LYS A 67 -3.76 -2.20 9.37
N ALA A 68 -3.10 -1.91 8.26
CA ALA A 68 -3.59 -0.93 7.29
C ALA A 68 -4.84 -1.44 6.54
N PHE A 69 -4.88 -2.71 6.14
CA PHE A 69 -6.09 -3.29 5.55
C PHE A 69 -7.26 -3.32 6.55
N ASP A 70 -7.00 -3.66 7.81
CA ASP A 70 -8.02 -3.63 8.87
C ASP A 70 -8.59 -2.22 9.08
N ALA A 71 -7.75 -1.19 9.04
CA ALA A 71 -8.20 0.19 9.10
C ALA A 71 -9.09 0.57 7.90
N ALA A 72 -8.75 0.13 6.68
CA ALA A 72 -9.59 0.34 5.50
C ALA A 72 -10.94 -0.40 5.61
N ILE A 73 -10.93 -1.63 6.12
CA ILE A 73 -12.12 -2.47 6.32
C ILE A 73 -13.03 -1.86 7.40
N ALA A 74 -12.47 -1.31 8.47
CA ALA A 74 -13.23 -0.67 9.55
C ALA A 74 -14.02 0.58 9.08
N LEU A 75 -13.60 1.21 7.97
CA LEU A 75 -14.38 2.28 7.33
C LEU A 75 -15.62 1.76 6.59
N GLY A 76 -15.76 0.45 6.39
CA GLY A 76 -16.88 -0.18 5.69
C GLY A 76 -16.87 0.00 4.17
N GLU A 77 -17.88 -0.56 3.50
CA GLU A 77 -18.08 -0.38 2.06
C GLU A 77 -18.66 1.03 1.81
N VAL A 78 -17.77 1.98 1.54
CA VAL A 78 -18.12 3.34 1.12
C VAL A 78 -18.08 3.45 -0.40
N THR A 79 -18.99 4.23 -0.98
CA THR A 79 -18.98 4.51 -2.43
C THR A 79 -17.62 5.04 -2.85
N ASP A 80 -17.08 4.52 -3.95
CA ASP A 80 -15.74 4.83 -4.45
C ASP A 80 -14.59 4.50 -3.49
N GLY A 81 -14.84 3.80 -2.39
CA GLY A 81 -13.80 3.30 -1.47
C GLY A 81 -13.05 2.08 -2.01
N ALA A 82 -12.11 1.59 -1.21
CA ALA A 82 -11.25 0.46 -1.55
C ALA A 82 -11.50 -0.78 -0.67
N TYR A 83 -12.72 -0.91 -0.11
CA TYR A 83 -13.09 -1.98 0.83
C TYR A 83 -12.79 -3.39 0.30
N ARG A 84 -13.20 -3.67 -0.95
CA ARG A 84 -12.99 -4.99 -1.57
C ARG A 84 -11.52 -5.31 -1.83
N GLU A 85 -10.74 -4.30 -2.20
CA GLU A 85 -9.29 -4.43 -2.37
C GLU A 85 -8.60 -4.70 -1.02
N ALA A 86 -9.03 -4.05 0.05
CA ALA A 86 -8.51 -4.28 1.40
C ALA A 86 -8.79 -5.70 1.89
N LEU A 87 -10.01 -6.21 1.69
CA LEU A 87 -10.36 -7.61 1.98
C LEU A 87 -9.47 -8.58 1.18
N ALA A 88 -9.35 -8.37 -0.13
CA ALA A 88 -8.50 -9.22 -0.97
C ALA A 88 -7.02 -9.17 -0.54
N GLY A 89 -6.52 -7.98 -0.16
CA GLY A 89 -5.19 -7.80 0.39
C GLY A 89 -4.98 -8.61 1.67
N LYS A 90 -5.91 -8.49 2.63
CA LYS A 90 -5.88 -9.23 3.89
C LYS A 90 -5.98 -10.75 3.69
N HIS A 91 -6.86 -11.23 2.82
CA HIS A 91 -7.00 -12.66 2.53
C HIS A 91 -5.71 -13.24 1.95
N ARG A 92 -5.07 -12.55 0.99
CA ARG A 92 -3.78 -12.97 0.43
C ARG A 92 -2.68 -13.12 1.50
N LEU A 93 -2.64 -12.22 2.49
CA LEU A 93 -1.66 -12.27 3.57
C LEU A 93 -1.95 -13.33 4.63
N THR A 94 -3.22 -13.66 4.85
CA THR A 94 -3.64 -14.63 5.87
C THR A 94 -3.83 -16.04 5.32
N GLY A 95 -3.70 -16.23 4.00
CA GLY A 95 -3.92 -17.52 3.34
C GLY A 95 -5.37 -18.02 3.42
N GLN A 96 -6.33 -17.12 3.68
CA GLN A 96 -7.75 -17.47 3.71
C GLN A 96 -8.29 -17.56 2.28
N PRO A 97 -8.99 -18.66 1.93
CA PRO A 97 -9.55 -18.89 0.59
C PRO A 97 -10.66 -17.91 0.22
#